data_AF-A0A4C1TNN3-F1
#
_entry.id   AF-A0A4C1TNN3-F1
#
_cell.length_a   1.000
_cell.length_b   1.000
_cell.length_c   1.000
_cell.angle_alpha   90.00
_cell.angle_beta   90.00
_cell.angle_gamma   90.00
#
_symmetry.space_group_name_H-M   'P 1'
#
loop_
_entity.id
_entity.type
_entity.pdbx_description
1 polymer ?
#
loop_
_entity_poly.entity_id
_entity_poly.type
_entity_poly.pdbx_seq_one_letter_code
_entity_poly.pdbx_strand_id
1 'polypeptide(L)'
;MPRSTNNSNDGHCPRAGNRPTDLSLRNKRTIYTMCIRPVMTYASSVFTNAKPDILYDLQVVQNKFCRRAADVLWYVKNSKLHRDLELPTISKFMENASERFLDIASSHPNPLLASAVSDNPPHLHHFCKKPRNVLLDSPDDLTVELEKLIEVYKMTID
;
A
#
# COMPACT_ATOMS: atom_id res chain seq x y z
N MET A 1 37.78 -28.38 39.93
CA MET A 1 36.51 -28.89 39.37
C MET A 1 35.35 -28.35 40.20
N PRO A 2 34.54 -27.41 39.67
CA PRO A 2 33.16 -27.25 40.10
C PRO A 2 32.15 -27.43 38.97
N ARG A 3 30.97 -27.90 39.37
CA ARG A 3 29.84 -28.38 38.59
C ARG A 3 29.21 -27.31 37.69
N SER A 4 28.84 -27.78 36.49
CA SER A 4 27.85 -27.21 35.59
C SER A 4 26.49 -27.03 36.29
N THR A 5 25.89 -25.86 36.15
CA THR A 5 24.42 -25.70 36.12
C THR A 5 24.09 -24.77 34.96
N ASN A 6 23.55 -25.37 33.90
CA ASN A 6 23.02 -24.67 32.73
C ASN A 6 21.66 -24.09 33.14
N ASN A 7 21.56 -22.76 33.24
CA ASN A 7 20.27 -22.07 33.27
C ASN A 7 20.03 -21.46 31.88
N SER A 8 19.34 -22.23 31.04
CA SER A 8 18.69 -21.73 29.84
C SER A 8 17.55 -20.82 30.26
N ASN A 9 17.83 -19.53 30.33
CA ASN A 9 16.81 -18.50 30.42
C ASN A 9 16.11 -18.41 29.05
N ASP A 10 15.17 -19.31 28.80
CA ASP A 10 14.21 -19.16 27.73
C ASP A 10 13.28 -18.00 28.09
N GLY A 11 13.62 -16.83 27.55
CA GLY A 11 12.82 -15.61 27.62
C GLY A 11 11.49 -15.82 26.91
N HIS A 12 10.53 -16.42 27.62
CA HIS A 12 9.13 -16.45 27.21
C HIS A 12 8.53 -15.07 27.45
N CYS A 13 8.61 -14.20 26.43
CA CYS A 13 7.95 -12.90 26.45
C CYS A 13 6.42 -13.08 26.52
N PRO A 14 5.70 -12.34 27.38
CA PRO A 14 4.27 -12.46 27.51
C PRO A 14 3.55 -11.90 26.27
N ARG A 15 2.83 -12.78 25.55
CA ARG A 15 1.92 -12.44 24.45
C ARG A 15 0.66 -11.78 25.01
N ALA A 16 0.60 -10.46 24.99
CA ALA A 16 -0.60 -9.68 25.29
C ALA A 16 -1.25 -9.16 24.00
N GLY A 17 -2.52 -9.52 23.79
CA GLY A 17 -3.47 -8.78 22.96
C GLY A 17 -3.61 -9.24 21.51
N ASN A 18 -4.78 -9.83 21.21
CA ASN A 18 -5.26 -10.34 19.91
C ASN A 18 -4.61 -11.64 19.43
N ARG A 19 -5.31 -12.78 19.60
CA ARG A 19 -4.94 -14.05 18.97
C ARG A 19 -4.96 -13.87 17.45
N PRO A 20 -3.81 -13.78 16.77
CA PRO A 20 -3.80 -13.82 15.31
C PRO A 20 -4.21 -15.24 14.94
N THR A 21 -5.15 -15.40 14.02
CA THR A 21 -5.46 -16.70 13.42
C THR A 21 -4.15 -17.40 13.04
N ASP A 22 -4.00 -18.68 13.38
CA ASP A 22 -2.82 -19.52 13.11
C ASP A 22 -2.71 -19.82 11.60
N LEU A 23 -2.61 -18.76 10.82
CA LEU A 23 -2.45 -18.76 9.39
C LEU A 23 -0.97 -18.54 9.11
N SER A 24 -0.43 -19.37 8.24
CA SER A 24 0.93 -19.22 7.74
C SER A 24 1.13 -17.81 7.16
N LEU A 25 2.37 -17.30 7.21
CA LEU A 25 2.72 -16.02 6.60
C LEU A 25 2.35 -15.98 5.10
N ARG A 26 2.42 -17.14 4.42
CA ARG A 26 1.95 -17.33 3.05
C ARG A 26 0.46 -17.02 2.91
N ASN A 27 -0.40 -17.59 3.76
CA ASN A 27 -1.84 -17.37 3.70
C ASN A 27 -2.20 -15.90 3.97
N LYS A 28 -1.52 -15.28 4.94
CA LYS A 28 -1.68 -13.86 5.26
C LYS A 28 -1.27 -12.95 4.09
N ARG A 29 -0.14 -13.27 3.43
CA ARG A 29 0.31 -12.58 2.21
C ARG A 29 -0.70 -12.74 1.07
N THR A 30 -1.28 -13.93 0.90
CA THR A 30 -2.30 -14.19 -0.12
C THR A 30 -3.54 -13.35 0.13
N ILE A 31 -4.07 -13.33 1.35
CA ILE A 31 -5.23 -12.49 1.73
C ILE A 31 -4.95 -11.02 1.43
N TYR A 32 -3.77 -10.53 1.82
CA TYR A 32 -3.38 -9.16 1.53
C TYR A 32 -3.33 -8.86 0.04
N THR A 33 -2.71 -9.75 -0.75
CA THR A 33 -2.51 -9.53 -2.18
C THR A 33 -3.80 -9.65 -2.97
N MET A 34 -4.70 -10.55 -2.58
CA MET A 34 -5.92 -10.85 -3.33
C MET A 34 -7.13 -10.02 -2.91
N CYS A 35 -7.25 -9.66 -1.63
CA CYS A 35 -8.44 -8.99 -1.11
C CYS A 35 -8.16 -7.54 -0.72
N ILE A 36 -7.10 -7.30 0.06
CA ILE A 36 -6.88 -5.97 0.66
C ILE A 36 -6.20 -5.02 -0.34
N ARG A 37 -5.16 -5.48 -1.04
CA ARG A 37 -4.41 -4.65 -1.99
C ARG A 37 -5.31 -4.10 -3.10
N PRO A 38 -6.14 -4.89 -3.81
CA PRO A 38 -6.99 -4.35 -4.87
C PRO A 38 -7.96 -3.28 -4.37
N VAL A 39 -8.48 -3.41 -3.15
CA VAL A 39 -9.37 -2.39 -2.55
C VAL A 39 -8.60 -1.10 -2.26
N MET A 40 -7.43 -1.20 -1.63
CA MET A 40 -6.61 -0.03 -1.31
C MET A 40 -5.99 0.64 -2.55
N THR A 41 -5.72 -0.12 -3.60
CA THR A 41 -4.98 0.33 -4.78
C THR A 41 -5.85 0.28 -6.05
N TYR A 42 -7.17 0.29 -5.92
CA TYR A 42 -8.07 0.12 -7.08
C TYR A 42 -7.86 1.24 -8.12
N ALA A 43 -7.64 2.48 -7.67
CA ALA A 43 -7.44 3.64 -8.54
C ALA A 43 -5.95 3.86 -8.92
N SER A 44 -5.14 2.80 -8.97
CA SER A 44 -3.70 2.91 -9.21
C SER A 44 -3.30 3.60 -10.51
N SER A 45 -4.04 3.35 -11.59
CA SER A 45 -3.80 4.00 -12.89
C SER A 45 -4.07 5.50 -12.86
N VAL A 46 -4.95 5.97 -11.98
CA VAL A 46 -5.34 7.39 -11.83
C VAL A 46 -4.39 8.11 -10.87
N PHE A 47 -3.86 7.40 -9.88
CA PHE A 47 -2.99 7.94 -8.82
C PHE A 47 -1.53 8.19 -9.22
N THR A 48 -1.17 8.09 -10.50
CA THR A 48 0.14 8.52 -11.02
C THR A 48 0.52 9.95 -10.61
N ASN A 49 -0.48 10.79 -10.37
CA ASN A 49 -0.34 12.17 -9.93
C ASN A 49 -0.96 12.43 -8.53
N ALA A 50 -1.17 11.37 -7.73
CA ALA A 50 -1.74 11.51 -6.40
C ALA A 50 -0.80 12.31 -5.48
N LYS A 51 -1.41 13.03 -4.54
CA LYS A 51 -0.64 13.75 -3.51
C LYS A 51 0.16 12.74 -2.67
N PRO A 52 1.41 13.07 -2.30
CA PRO A 52 2.24 12.20 -1.49
C PRO A 52 1.60 11.86 -0.13
N ASP A 53 0.74 12.73 0.40
CA ASP A 53 0.04 12.52 1.68
C ASP A 53 -0.89 11.30 1.64
N ILE A 54 -1.63 11.09 0.55
CA ILE A 54 -2.53 9.94 0.38
C ILE A 54 -1.72 8.64 0.26
N LEU A 55 -0.59 8.69 -0.45
CA LEU A 55 0.34 7.56 -0.55
C LEU A 55 0.95 7.21 0.81
N TYR A 56 1.24 8.21 1.64
CA TYR A 56 1.72 8.02 3.00
C TYR A 56 0.67 7.31 3.86
N ASP A 57 -0.59 7.77 3.83
CA ASP A 57 -1.67 7.16 4.59
C ASP A 57 -1.92 5.70 4.19
N LEU A 58 -1.93 5.41 2.89
CA LEU A 58 -2.03 4.04 2.38
C LEU A 58 -0.85 3.17 2.85
N GLN A 59 0.36 3.72 2.87
CA GLN A 59 1.53 3.04 3.39
C GLN A 59 1.41 2.77 4.90
N VAL A 60 0.81 3.67 5.68
CA VAL A 60 0.53 3.46 7.11
C VAL A 60 -0.45 2.30 7.30
N VAL A 61 -1.53 2.23 6.51
CA VAL A 61 -2.49 1.12 6.55
C VAL A 61 -1.79 -0.21 6.23
N GLN A 62 -0.97 -0.26 5.18
CA GLN A 62 -0.17 -1.44 4.85
C GLN A 62 0.76 -1.83 6.00
N ASN A 63 1.47 -0.87 6.59
CA ASN A 63 2.42 -1.14 7.69
C ASN A 63 1.71 -1.70 8.92
N LYS A 64 0.53 -1.18 9.27
CA LYS A 64 -0.30 -1.70 10.35
C LYS A 64 -0.74 -3.13 10.08
N PHE A 65 -1.19 -3.44 8.85
CA PHE A 65 -1.53 -4.79 8.45
C PHE A 65 -0.32 -5.74 8.58
N CYS A 66 0.83 -5.36 8.03
CA CYS A 66 2.05 -6.17 8.08
C CYS A 66 2.47 -6.50 9.53
N ARG A 67 2.38 -5.52 10.44
CA ARG A 67 2.71 -5.72 11.86
C ARG A 67 1.80 -6.73 12.53
N ARG A 68 0.50 -6.63 12.29
CA ARG A 68 -0.50 -7.56 12.83
C ARG A 68 -0.37 -8.95 12.23
N ALA A 69 -0.08 -9.03 10.93
CA ALA A 69 0.14 -10.30 10.25
C ALA A 69 1.36 -11.04 10.80
N ALA A 70 2.45 -10.31 11.08
CA ALA A 70 3.69 -10.86 11.61
C ALA A 70 3.73 -11.00 13.15
N ASP A 71 2.73 -10.49 13.87
CA ASP A 71 2.68 -10.49 15.35
C ASP A 71 3.95 -9.90 15.98
N VAL A 72 4.37 -8.72 15.48
CA VAL A 72 5.64 -8.09 15.86
C VAL A 72 5.46 -6.83 16.71
N LEU A 73 6.43 -6.59 17.58
CA LEU A 73 6.52 -5.38 18.39
C LEU A 73 6.80 -4.12 17.53
N TRP A 74 6.39 -2.97 18.04
CA TRP A 74 6.43 -1.68 17.34
C TRP A 74 7.85 -1.27 16.89
N TYR A 75 8.90 -1.68 17.62
CA TYR A 75 10.29 -1.33 17.32
C TYR A 75 10.89 -2.07 16.10
N VAL A 76 10.21 -3.11 15.59
CA VAL A 76 10.68 -3.81 14.38
C VAL A 76 10.60 -2.87 13.17
N LYS A 77 11.69 -2.79 12.41
CA LYS A 77 11.78 -1.95 11.21
C LYS A 77 10.80 -2.44 10.13
N ASN A 78 10.04 -1.52 9.52
CA ASN A 78 9.08 -1.86 8.46
C ASN A 78 9.75 -2.58 7.27
N SER A 79 10.98 -2.21 6.92
CA SER A 79 11.74 -2.86 5.84
C SER A 79 11.92 -4.37 6.06
N LYS A 80 12.09 -4.82 7.31
CA LYS A 80 12.18 -6.24 7.64
C LYS A 80 10.84 -6.94 7.44
N LEU A 81 9.74 -6.31 7.83
CA LEU A 81 8.38 -6.85 7.62
C LEU A 81 8.05 -6.99 6.14
N HIS A 82 8.39 -6.01 5.32
CA HIS A 82 8.20 -6.08 3.87
C HIS A 82 8.99 -7.20 3.22
N ARG A 83 10.23 -7.43 3.67
CA ARG A 83 11.05 -8.55 3.17
C ARG A 83 10.50 -9.89 3.61
N ASP A 84 10.16 -10.04 4.89
CA ASP A 84 9.73 -11.32 5.47
C ASP A 84 8.31 -11.72 4.99
N LEU A 85 7.44 -10.75 4.69
CA LEU A 85 6.14 -10.97 4.04
C LEU A 85 6.22 -10.98 2.51
N GLU A 86 7.38 -10.68 1.92
CA GLU A 86 7.61 -10.52 0.49
C GLU A 86 6.58 -9.57 -0.17
N LEU A 87 6.32 -8.43 0.49
CA LEU A 87 5.36 -7.42 0.07
C LEU A 87 6.07 -6.14 -0.39
N PRO A 88 5.86 -5.68 -1.65
CA PRO A 88 6.33 -4.36 -2.05
C PRO A 88 5.61 -3.28 -1.24
N THR A 89 6.27 -2.13 -1.05
CA THR A 89 5.61 -0.92 -0.53
C THR A 89 4.52 -0.46 -1.49
N ILE A 90 3.52 0.26 -0.97
CA ILE A 90 2.46 0.82 -1.79
C ILE A 90 3.05 1.70 -2.89
N SER A 91 3.98 2.59 -2.56
CA SER A 91 4.64 3.48 -3.54
C SER A 91 5.20 2.72 -4.74
N LYS A 92 6.04 1.71 -4.48
CA LYS A 92 6.66 0.90 -5.53
C LYS A 92 5.64 0.10 -6.34
N PHE A 93 4.59 -0.38 -5.68
CA PHE A 93 3.51 -1.08 -6.37
C PHE A 93 2.74 -0.12 -7.29
N MET A 94 2.43 1.09 -6.82
CA MET A 94 1.72 2.12 -7.59
C MET A 94 2.52 2.55 -8.81
N GLU A 95 3.81 2.85 -8.63
CA GLU A 95 4.74 3.20 -9.70
C GLU A 95 4.75 2.11 -10.79
N ASN A 96 5.04 0.86 -10.43
CA ASN A 96 5.06 -0.23 -11.41
C ASN A 96 3.68 -0.52 -12.03
N ALA A 97 2.58 -0.35 -11.29
CA ALA A 97 1.23 -0.50 -11.85
C ALA A 97 0.94 0.61 -12.87
N SER A 98 1.38 1.83 -12.60
CA SER A 98 1.20 2.98 -13.47
C SER A 98 2.03 2.89 -14.74
N GLU A 99 3.30 2.52 -14.63
CA GLU A 99 4.20 2.30 -15.76
C GLU A 99 3.59 1.28 -16.71
N ARG A 100 3.16 0.13 -16.18
CA ARG A 100 2.49 -0.91 -16.99
C ARG A 100 1.22 -0.40 -17.68
N PHE A 101 0.44 0.44 -17.02
CA PHE A 101 -0.76 1.02 -17.62
C PHE A 101 -0.42 1.97 -18.77
N LEU A 102 0.58 2.83 -18.57
CA LEU A 102 1.06 3.77 -19.59
C LEU A 102 1.72 3.03 -20.77
N ASP A 103 2.49 1.98 -20.51
CA ASP A 103 3.10 1.13 -21.54
C ASP A 103 2.02 0.48 -22.43
N ILE A 104 0.97 -0.07 -21.83
CA ILE A 104 -0.17 -0.64 -22.56
C ILE A 104 -0.88 0.44 -23.38
N ALA A 105 -1.11 1.62 -22.78
CA ALA A 105 -1.78 2.71 -23.47
C ALA A 105 -0.94 3.28 -24.63
N SER A 106 0.38 3.33 -24.48
CA SER A 106 1.33 3.79 -25.53
C SER A 106 1.39 2.85 -26.73
N SER A 107 1.22 1.55 -26.49
CA SER A 107 1.25 0.49 -27.52
C SER A 107 -0.14 0.15 -28.08
N HIS A 108 -1.18 0.85 -27.63
CA HIS A 108 -2.56 0.54 -28.01
C HIS A 108 -2.81 0.89 -29.49
N PRO A 109 -3.53 0.05 -30.25
CA PRO A 109 -3.88 0.32 -31.66
C PRO A 109 -4.78 1.56 -31.85
N ASN A 110 -5.30 2.13 -30.76
CA ASN A 110 -6.12 3.33 -30.81
C ASN A 110 -5.20 4.56 -30.70
N PRO A 111 -5.08 5.37 -31.76
CA PRO A 111 -4.18 6.52 -31.77
C PRO A 111 -4.53 7.57 -30.72
N LEU A 112 -5.80 7.67 -30.30
CA LEU A 112 -6.21 8.59 -29.23
C LEU A 112 -5.57 8.22 -27.88
N LEU A 113 -5.48 6.93 -27.55
CA LEU A 113 -4.87 6.47 -26.31
C LEU A 113 -3.35 6.61 -26.33
N ALA A 114 -2.71 6.28 -27.46
CA ALA A 114 -1.27 6.44 -27.63
C ALA A 114 -0.84 7.92 -27.60
N SER A 115 -1.61 8.81 -28.22
CA SER A 115 -1.36 10.26 -28.18
C SER A 115 -1.48 10.84 -26.77
N ALA A 116 -2.50 10.43 -26.00
CA ALA A 116 -2.71 10.90 -24.63
C ALA A 116 -1.56 10.56 -23.65
N VAL A 117 -0.80 9.49 -23.92
CA VAL A 117 0.40 9.12 -23.16
C VAL A 117 1.63 9.92 -23.60
N SER A 118 1.75 10.16 -24.92
CA SER A 118 2.89 10.82 -25.55
C SER A 118 2.83 12.36 -25.50
N ASP A 119 1.68 12.94 -25.13
CA ASP A 119 1.48 14.37 -24.98
C ASP A 119 2.44 14.95 -23.91
N ASN A 120 3.68 15.23 -24.31
CA ASN A 120 4.42 16.36 -23.82
C ASN A 120 3.49 17.55 -24.00
N PRO A 121 3.14 18.30 -22.95
CA PRO A 121 2.32 19.48 -23.13
C PRO A 121 3.03 20.32 -24.20
N PRO A 122 2.36 20.67 -25.32
CA PRO A 122 2.94 21.62 -26.24
C PRO A 122 3.35 22.80 -25.37
N HIS A 123 4.56 23.34 -25.58
CA HIS A 123 5.00 24.56 -24.91
C HIS A 123 3.98 25.67 -25.22
N LEU A 124 2.91 25.70 -24.43
CA LEU A 124 1.75 26.53 -24.64
C LEU A 124 2.09 27.83 -23.94
N HIS A 125 2.49 28.81 -24.76
CA HIS A 125 2.61 30.22 -24.39
C HIS A 125 1.27 30.85 -23.91
N HIS A 126 0.22 30.06 -23.79
CA HIS A 126 -1.01 30.39 -23.09
C HIS A 126 -1.25 29.28 -22.07
N PHE A 127 -1.57 29.64 -20.83
CA PHE A 127 -1.82 28.73 -19.70
C PHE A 127 -3.02 27.79 -19.94
N CYS A 128 -2.92 26.87 -20.89
CA CYS A 128 -3.75 25.68 -20.97
C CYS A 128 -3.24 24.75 -19.88
N LYS A 129 -3.71 25.00 -18.66
CA LYS A 129 -3.60 24.01 -17.59
C LYS A 129 -4.20 22.72 -18.16
N LYS A 130 -3.40 21.64 -18.21
CA LYS A 130 -3.90 20.27 -18.42
C LYS A 130 -5.22 20.17 -17.64
N PRO A 131 -6.33 19.70 -18.24
CA PRO A 131 -7.58 19.57 -17.52
C PRO A 131 -7.22 18.85 -16.23
N ARG A 132 -7.35 19.60 -15.14
CA ARG A 132 -7.14 19.06 -13.82
C ARG A 132 -8.35 18.17 -13.64
N ASN A 133 -8.26 16.93 -14.11
CA ASN A 133 -8.84 15.81 -13.40
C ASN A 133 -8.13 15.59 -12.05
N VAL A 134 -7.60 16.66 -11.44
CA VAL A 134 -7.66 16.82 -10.01
C VAL A 134 -9.15 16.81 -9.71
N LEU A 135 -9.58 15.66 -9.21
CA LEU A 135 -10.74 15.42 -8.37
C LEU A 135 -10.65 16.41 -7.17
N LEU A 136 -10.81 17.69 -7.48
CA LEU A 136 -11.29 18.75 -6.59
C LEU A 136 -12.83 18.76 -6.66
N ASP A 137 -13.41 17.69 -7.18
CA ASP A 137 -14.80 17.41 -6.91
C ASP A 137 -14.94 17.21 -5.40
N SER A 138 -16.01 17.80 -4.86
CA SER A 138 -16.58 17.49 -3.55
C SER A 138 -16.37 16.00 -3.27
N PRO A 139 -15.94 15.57 -2.07
CA PRO A 139 -15.44 14.22 -1.84
C PRO A 139 -16.38 13.21 -2.48
N ASP A 140 -15.92 12.63 -3.59
CA ASP A 140 -16.71 11.68 -4.35
C ASP A 140 -17.06 10.52 -3.41
N ASP A 141 -18.20 9.87 -3.64
CA ASP A 141 -18.69 8.76 -2.83
C ASP A 141 -17.57 7.73 -2.56
N LEU A 142 -16.68 7.55 -3.53
CA LEU A 142 -15.49 6.70 -3.45
C LEU A 142 -14.37 7.22 -2.53
N THR A 143 -14.10 8.53 -2.52
CA THR A 143 -13.15 9.15 -1.58
C THR A 143 -13.71 9.08 -0.15
N VAL A 144 -15.02 9.32 0.00
CA VAL A 144 -15.73 9.14 1.26
C VAL A 144 -15.66 7.69 1.73
N GLU A 145 -15.85 6.71 0.85
CA GLU A 145 -15.73 5.28 1.19
C GLU A 145 -14.27 4.89 1.52
N LEU A 146 -13.26 5.44 0.84
CA LEU A 146 -11.86 5.22 1.21
C LEU A 146 -11.51 5.87 2.55
N GLU A 147 -11.97 7.09 2.81
CA GLU A 147 -11.81 7.75 4.10
C GLU A 147 -12.53 6.98 5.20
N LYS A 148 -13.78 6.54 4.98
CA LYS A 148 -14.51 5.64 5.89
C LYS A 148 -13.76 4.33 6.10
N LEU A 149 -13.18 3.73 5.07
CA LEU A 149 -12.45 2.48 5.20
C LEU A 149 -11.15 2.69 5.99
N ILE A 150 -10.44 3.81 5.75
CA ILE A 150 -9.29 4.23 6.54
C ILE A 150 -9.71 4.50 8.00
N GLU A 151 -10.85 5.14 8.23
CA GLU A 151 -11.42 5.44 9.55
C GLU A 151 -11.81 4.16 10.30
N VAL A 152 -12.49 3.22 9.62
CA VAL A 152 -12.82 1.89 10.15
C VAL A 152 -11.54 1.13 10.47
N TYR A 153 -10.53 1.17 9.60
CA TYR A 153 -9.22 0.59 9.88
C TYR A 153 -8.44 1.34 10.97
N LYS A 154 -8.78 2.58 11.32
CA LYS A 154 -8.23 3.26 12.49
C LYS A 154 -8.97 2.80 13.77
N MET A 155 -10.30 2.79 13.75
CA MET A 155 -11.16 2.45 14.90
C MET A 155 -11.16 0.97 15.29
N THR A 156 -11.01 0.05 14.35
CA THR A 156 -10.99 -1.40 14.64
C THR A 156 -9.61 -1.85 15.17
N ILE A 157 -8.69 -0.89 15.38
CA ILE A 157 -7.27 -1.16 15.55
C ILE A 157 -6.63 -0.65 16.85
N ASP A 158 -7.32 0.23 17.57
CA ASP A 158 -7.06 0.53 18.98
C ASP A 158 -7.62 -0.57 19.90
#